data_AF-A0A151BAK6-F1
#
_entry.id   AF-A0A151BAK6-F1
#
_cell.length_a   1.000
_cell.length_b   1.000
_cell.length_c   1.000
_cell.angle_alpha   90.00
_cell.angle_beta   90.00
_cell.angle_gamma   90.00
#
_symmetry.space_group_name_H-M   'P 1'
#
loop_
_entity.id
_entity.type
_entity.pdbx_description
1 polymer ?
#
loop_
_entity_poly.entity_id
_entity_poly.type
_entity_poly.pdbx_seq_one_letter_code
_entity_poly.pdbx_strand_id
1 'polypeptide(L)'
;MLLGKNILILLAIALMLSPFAATATAEETRIEFWYFGIHGCLELPEEAHPGEMITCYLRITADDVIHVNYVELIIRFGDIMLYGETIISDRDMFPGEKVGITIELMVPTEPTSGRLYICIAAETYKHPHTVISSNSLYATYVRERTYDELLRDYDALRADYDRLISDYDSLRTDYIELNSKYESLKADYRELILK
;
A
#
# COMPACT_ATOMS: atom_id res chain seq x y z
N MET A 1 -6.43 38.02 3.16
CA MET A 1 -6.56 37.15 1.96
C MET A 1 -5.64 35.92 1.97
N LEU A 2 -4.73 35.77 2.95
CA LEU A 2 -3.83 34.61 3.05
C LEU A 2 -4.37 33.45 3.93
N LEU A 3 -5.35 33.68 4.81
CA LEU A 3 -5.82 32.64 5.75
C LEU A 3 -6.74 31.59 5.11
N GLY A 4 -7.66 32.00 4.22
CA GLY A 4 -8.62 31.09 3.58
C GLY A 4 -7.97 30.07 2.63
N LYS A 5 -6.81 30.41 2.04
CA LYS A 5 -6.06 29.52 1.16
C LYS A 5 -5.40 28.37 1.93
N ASN A 6 -5.03 28.59 3.19
CA ASN A 6 -4.39 27.57 4.03
C ASN A 6 -5.40 26.54 4.56
N ILE A 7 -6.65 26.94 4.80
CA ILE A 7 -7.70 26.04 5.31
C ILE A 7 -8.16 25.07 4.21
N LEU A 8 -8.35 25.55 2.98
CA LEU A 8 -8.64 24.68 1.83
C LEU A 8 -7.51 23.69 1.54
N ILE A 9 -6.25 24.10 1.72
CA ILE A 9 -5.08 23.23 1.60
C ILE A 9 -5.07 22.19 2.72
N LEU A 10 -5.37 22.56 3.97
CA LEU A 10 -5.48 21.62 5.08
C LEU A 10 -6.63 20.62 4.92
N LEU A 11 -7.78 21.04 4.37
CA LEU A 11 -8.91 20.17 4.09
C LEU A 11 -8.63 19.22 2.92
N ALA A 12 -7.96 19.71 1.87
CA ALA A 12 -7.47 18.86 0.77
C ALA A 12 -6.40 17.88 1.24
N ILE A 13 -5.49 18.30 2.13
CA ILE A 13 -4.52 17.42 2.78
C ILE A 13 -5.23 16.41 3.69
N ALA A 14 -6.27 16.78 4.42
CA ALA A 14 -7.07 15.84 5.23
C ALA A 14 -7.90 14.86 4.39
N LEU A 15 -8.33 15.24 3.18
CA LEU A 15 -8.96 14.36 2.19
C LEU A 15 -7.94 13.47 1.45
N MET A 16 -6.69 13.93 1.30
CA MET A 16 -5.61 13.11 0.75
C MET A 16 -4.93 12.23 1.81
N LEU A 17 -5.02 12.59 3.09
CA LEU A 17 -4.51 11.83 4.24
C LEU A 17 -5.60 11.05 4.98
N SER A 18 -6.88 11.24 4.66
CA SER A 18 -7.91 10.32 5.13
C SER A 18 -7.53 8.96 4.59
N PRO A 19 -7.34 7.95 5.44
CA PRO A 19 -7.12 6.60 4.97
C PRO A 19 -8.42 6.16 4.30
N PHE A 20 -8.59 6.46 3.01
CA PHE A 20 -9.40 5.66 2.10
C PHE A 20 -8.66 4.35 1.86
N ALA A 21 -8.53 3.66 2.96
CA ALA A 21 -8.01 2.36 3.19
C ALA A 21 -8.55 2.10 4.60
N ALA A 22 -9.87 1.94 4.70
CA ALA A 22 -10.33 0.77 5.42
C ALA A 22 -9.72 -0.42 4.67
N THR A 23 -8.42 -0.64 4.85
CA THR A 23 -7.81 -1.94 4.68
C THR A 23 -8.54 -2.75 5.73
N ALA A 24 -9.66 -3.34 5.33
CA ALA A 24 -9.89 -4.72 5.70
C ALA A 24 -8.51 -5.35 5.56
N THR A 25 -7.86 -5.62 6.69
CA THR A 25 -6.55 -6.27 6.71
C THR A 25 -6.85 -7.64 6.14
N ALA A 26 -6.86 -7.75 4.82
CA ALA A 26 -6.94 -9.00 4.12
C ALA A 26 -5.84 -9.84 4.76
N GLU A 27 -6.23 -11.00 5.29
CA GLU A 27 -5.28 -11.89 5.95
C GLU A 27 -4.08 -12.05 5.01
N GLU A 28 -2.89 -11.65 5.45
CA GLU A 28 -1.73 -11.65 4.57
C GLU A 28 -1.25 -13.08 4.43
N THR A 29 -1.22 -13.56 3.18
CA THR A 29 -0.57 -14.82 2.85
C THR A 29 0.93 -14.59 2.79
N ARG A 30 1.65 -15.26 3.69
CA ARG A 30 3.11 -15.27 3.72
C ARG A 30 3.66 -16.59 3.20
N ILE A 31 4.49 -16.51 2.18
CA ILE A 31 5.12 -17.67 1.53
C ILE A 31 6.64 -17.57 1.71
N GLU A 32 7.22 -18.63 2.27
CA GLU A 32 8.67 -18.74 2.42
C GLU A 32 9.24 -19.79 1.46
N PHE A 33 10.44 -19.52 0.94
CA PHE A 33 11.14 -20.44 0.05
C PHE A 33 12.66 -20.36 0.27
N TRP A 34 13.35 -21.46 -0.04
CA TRP A 34 14.79 -21.60 0.12
C TRP A 34 15.41 -22.09 -1.18
N TYR A 35 16.41 -21.35 -1.66
CA TYR A 35 17.26 -21.71 -2.78
C TYR A 35 18.72 -21.80 -2.32
N PHE A 36 19.62 -22.14 -3.24
CA PHE A 36 21.01 -22.34 -2.90
C PHE A 36 21.67 -21.02 -2.43
N GLY A 37 21.93 -20.92 -1.12
CA GLY A 37 22.57 -19.77 -0.49
C GLY A 37 21.67 -18.55 -0.21
N ILE A 38 20.38 -18.62 -0.56
CA ILE A 38 19.40 -17.56 -0.30
C ILE A 38 18.07 -18.14 0.16
N HIS A 39 17.32 -17.38 0.95
CA HIS A 39 15.91 -17.63 1.21
C HIS A 39 15.09 -16.39 0.93
N GLY A 40 13.80 -16.59 0.63
CA GLY A 40 12.89 -15.51 0.34
C GLY A 40 11.57 -15.62 1.09
N CYS A 41 10.92 -14.48 1.20
CA CYS A 41 9.62 -14.30 1.82
C CYS A 41 8.78 -13.41 0.91
N LEU A 42 7.63 -13.91 0.49
CA LEU A 42 6.66 -13.19 -0.32
C LEU A 42 5.37 -12.99 0.50
N GLU A 43 4.94 -11.74 0.61
CA GLU A 43 3.74 -11.33 1.34
C GLU A 43 2.76 -10.68 0.36
N LEU A 44 1.51 -11.13 0.38
CA LEU A 44 0.43 -10.70 -0.50
C LEU A 44 -0.92 -10.95 0.19
N PRO A 45 -1.99 -10.23 -0.16
CA PRO A 45 -3.29 -10.48 0.44
C PRO A 45 -3.80 -11.88 0.08
N GLU A 46 -4.48 -12.56 1.00
CA GLU A 46 -5.15 -13.84 0.72
C GLU A 46 -6.27 -13.69 -0.31
N GLU A 47 -6.96 -12.54 -0.30
CA GLU A 47 -8.08 -12.25 -1.17
C GLU A 47 -7.93 -10.86 -1.83
N ALA A 48 -8.39 -10.75 -3.07
CA ALA A 48 -8.48 -9.48 -3.78
C ALA A 48 -9.74 -9.43 -4.66
N HIS A 49 -10.12 -8.23 -5.06
CA HIS A 49 -11.29 -7.98 -5.89
C HIS A 49 -10.93 -7.39 -7.26
N PRO A 50 -11.69 -7.67 -8.32
CA PRO A 50 -11.47 -7.06 -9.64
C PRO A 50 -11.43 -5.53 -9.56
N GLY A 51 -10.44 -4.91 -10.21
CA GLY A 51 -10.23 -3.45 -10.20
C GLY A 51 -9.58 -2.89 -8.93
N GLU A 52 -9.27 -3.73 -7.94
CA GLU A 52 -8.57 -3.33 -6.72
C GLU A 52 -7.07 -3.16 -6.94
N MET A 53 -6.47 -2.23 -6.20
CA MET A 53 -5.01 -2.14 -6.07
C MET A 53 -4.58 -3.00 -4.89
N ILE A 54 -3.71 -3.98 -5.14
CA ILE A 54 -3.10 -4.80 -4.10
C ILE A 54 -1.61 -4.51 -3.99
N THR A 55 -1.06 -4.72 -2.80
CA THR A 55 0.37 -4.61 -2.53
C THR A 55 0.96 -6.00 -2.31
N CYS A 56 2.10 -6.24 -2.93
CA CYS A 56 2.90 -7.44 -2.78
C CYS A 56 4.30 -7.04 -2.32
N TYR A 57 4.86 -7.76 -1.35
CA TYR A 57 6.20 -7.52 -0.83
C TYR A 57 7.04 -8.78 -0.97
N LEU A 58 8.15 -8.68 -1.71
CA LEU A 58 9.14 -9.73 -1.81
C LEU A 58 10.40 -9.30 -1.08
N ARG A 59 10.96 -10.19 -0.26
CA ARG A 59 12.27 -10.05 0.36
C ARG A 59 13.11 -11.29 0.08
N ILE A 60 14.34 -11.09 -0.40
CA ILE A 60 15.39 -12.10 -0.53
C ILE A 60 16.46 -11.79 0.51
N THR A 61 16.91 -12.82 1.21
CA THR A 61 17.99 -12.75 2.20
C THR A 61 19.05 -13.76 1.85
N ALA A 62 20.32 -13.35 1.88
CA ALA A 62 21.42 -14.29 1.70
C ALA A 62 21.73 -15.02 3.00
N ASP A 63 21.82 -16.35 2.92
CA ASP A 63 22.22 -17.21 4.04
C ASP A 63 23.73 -17.40 4.12
N ASP A 64 24.43 -17.17 3.01
CA ASP A 64 25.86 -17.36 2.85
C ASP A 64 26.43 -16.26 1.93
N VAL A 65 27.76 -16.20 1.79
CA VAL A 65 28.39 -15.47 0.68
C VAL A 65 28.07 -16.22 -0.61
N ILE A 66 27.32 -15.55 -1.49
CA ILE A 66 26.75 -16.14 -2.70
C ILE A 66 26.75 -15.11 -3.83
N HIS A 67 27.10 -15.54 -5.04
CA HIS A 67 26.89 -14.73 -6.23
C HIS A 67 25.49 -15.03 -6.78
N VAL A 68 24.68 -14.01 -7.01
CA VAL A 68 23.32 -14.13 -7.53
C VAL A 68 23.32 -13.64 -8.97
N ASN A 69 23.23 -14.58 -9.92
CA ASN A 69 23.16 -14.26 -11.34
C ASN A 69 21.82 -13.57 -11.65
N TYR A 70 20.72 -14.13 -11.14
CA TYR A 70 19.44 -13.44 -11.14
C TYR A 70 18.48 -13.99 -10.07
N VAL A 71 17.52 -13.14 -9.68
CA VAL A 71 16.24 -13.54 -9.10
C VAL A 71 15.14 -12.86 -9.90
N GLU A 72 14.22 -13.63 -10.46
CA GLU A 72 13.06 -13.12 -11.20
C GLU A 72 11.76 -13.43 -10.45
N LEU A 73 10.81 -12.50 -10.57
CA LEU A 73 9.46 -12.66 -10.07
C LEU A 73 8.47 -12.37 -11.20
N ILE A 74 7.57 -13.33 -11.41
CA ILE A 74 6.47 -13.24 -12.36
C ILE A 74 5.16 -13.43 -11.60
N ILE A 75 4.21 -12.52 -11.82
CA ILE A 75 2.85 -12.60 -11.27
C ILE A 75 1.86 -12.49 -12.43
N ARG A 76 0.94 -13.44 -12.50
CA ARG A 76 -0.09 -13.54 -13.53
C ARG A 76 -1.46 -13.70 -12.92
N PHE A 77 -2.48 -13.31 -13.68
CA PHE A 77 -3.86 -13.64 -13.41
C PHE A 77 -4.52 -14.17 -14.67
N GLY A 78 -4.83 -15.47 -14.69
CA GLY A 78 -5.12 -16.17 -15.94
C GLY A 78 -3.95 -16.01 -16.93
N ASP A 79 -4.24 -15.54 -18.14
CA ASP A 79 -3.25 -15.26 -19.19
C ASP A 79 -2.63 -13.86 -19.11
N ILE A 80 -3.08 -13.03 -18.16
CA ILE A 80 -2.63 -11.63 -18.03
C ILE A 80 -1.36 -11.58 -17.18
N MET A 81 -0.30 -10.99 -17.72
CA MET A 81 0.92 -10.68 -16.98
C MET A 81 0.72 -9.41 -16.16
N LEU A 82 0.67 -9.53 -14.84
CA LEU A 82 0.56 -8.37 -13.95
C LEU A 82 1.94 -7.79 -13.61
N TYR A 83 2.93 -8.68 -13.43
CA TYR A 83 4.30 -8.31 -13.13
C TYR A 83 5.27 -9.35 -13.69
N GLY A 84 6.46 -8.90 -14.09
CA GLY A 84 7.50 -9.76 -14.63
C GLY A 84 8.81 -9.03 -14.74
N GLU A 85 9.63 -9.08 -13.70
CA GLU A 85 10.91 -8.39 -13.66
C GLU A 85 11.99 -9.20 -12.92
N THR A 86 13.24 -8.84 -13.19
CA THR A 86 14.42 -9.33 -12.47
C THR A 86 14.69 -8.41 -11.28
N ILE A 87 14.57 -8.96 -10.07
CA ILE A 87 14.69 -8.25 -8.78
C ILE A 87 16.16 -8.09 -8.37
N ILE A 88 16.97 -9.12 -8.62
CA ILE A 88 18.41 -9.13 -8.40
C ILE A 88 19.05 -9.56 -9.71
N SER A 89 20.11 -8.89 -10.15
CA SER A 89 20.85 -9.22 -11.37
C SER A 89 22.34 -9.08 -11.11
N ASP A 90 23.10 -10.11 -11.48
CA ASP A 90 24.57 -10.19 -11.51
C ASP A 90 25.27 -9.46 -10.37
N ARG A 91 25.12 -9.98 -9.14
CA ARG A 91 25.75 -9.39 -7.97
C ARG A 91 26.02 -10.38 -6.85
N ASP A 92 27.05 -10.09 -6.07
CA ASP A 92 27.31 -10.78 -4.82
C ASP A 92 26.32 -10.33 -3.73
N MET A 93 26.02 -11.25 -2.82
CA MET A 93 25.32 -10.99 -1.57
C MET A 93 26.09 -11.61 -0.40
N PHE A 94 26.04 -10.93 0.74
CA PHE A 94 26.70 -11.37 1.97
C PHE A 94 25.69 -11.91 3.00
N PRO A 95 26.10 -12.81 3.91
CA PRO A 95 25.19 -13.38 4.90
C PRO A 95 24.40 -12.31 5.67
N GLY A 96 23.08 -12.47 5.71
CA GLY A 96 22.14 -11.55 6.35
C GLY A 96 21.79 -10.30 5.53
N GLU A 97 22.41 -10.08 4.38
CA GLU A 97 22.04 -9.01 3.46
C GLU A 97 20.64 -9.27 2.89
N LYS A 98 19.84 -8.21 2.81
CA LYS A 98 18.44 -8.25 2.36
C LYS A 98 18.25 -7.36 1.15
N VAL A 99 17.60 -7.89 0.14
CA VAL A 99 17.07 -7.13 -0.99
C VAL A 99 15.56 -7.34 -1.00
N GLY A 100 14.79 -6.27 -1.03
CA GLY A 100 13.34 -6.37 -1.07
C GLY A 100 12.72 -5.33 -1.98
N ILE A 101 11.53 -5.64 -2.47
CA ILE A 101 10.73 -4.80 -3.36
C ILE A 101 9.27 -4.81 -2.90
N THR A 102 8.63 -3.65 -2.99
CA THR A 102 7.19 -3.49 -2.84
C THR A 102 6.60 -3.26 -4.22
N ILE A 103 5.58 -4.03 -4.56
CA ILE A 103 4.97 -4.06 -5.89
C ILE A 103 3.49 -3.75 -5.71
N GLU A 104 3.02 -2.69 -6.37
CA GLU A 104 1.60 -2.33 -6.44
C GLU A 104 1.02 -2.90 -7.74
N LEU A 105 -0.01 -3.74 -7.62
CA LEU A 105 -0.64 -4.42 -8.74
C LEU A 105 -2.10 -4.01 -8.84
N MET A 106 -2.52 -3.60 -10.05
CA MET A 106 -3.93 -3.47 -10.35
C MET A 106 -4.49 -4.84 -10.73
N VAL A 107 -5.43 -5.35 -9.94
CA VAL A 107 -6.16 -6.56 -10.28
C VAL A 107 -7.05 -6.25 -11.50
N PRO A 108 -6.94 -7.01 -12.61
CA PRO A 108 -7.78 -6.80 -13.77
C PRO A 108 -9.27 -6.89 -13.43
N THR A 109 -10.10 -6.17 -14.17
CA THR A 109 -11.56 -6.27 -14.03
C THR A 109 -12.13 -7.58 -14.58
N GLU A 110 -11.37 -8.25 -15.47
CA GLU A 110 -11.70 -9.55 -16.04
C GLU A 110 -10.43 -10.42 -16.14
N PRO A 111 -10.49 -11.73 -15.87
CA PRO A 111 -11.68 -12.47 -15.39
C PRO A 111 -12.09 -12.07 -13.97
N THR A 112 -13.38 -12.13 -13.63
CA THR A 112 -13.85 -11.71 -12.29
C THR A 112 -13.53 -12.68 -11.15
N SER A 113 -13.01 -13.88 -11.47
CA SER A 113 -12.62 -14.87 -10.47
C SER A 113 -11.41 -15.69 -10.88
N GLY A 114 -10.63 -16.13 -9.90
CA GLY A 114 -9.49 -17.01 -10.11
C GLY A 114 -8.47 -16.88 -8.99
N ARG A 115 -7.21 -17.18 -9.30
CA ARG A 115 -6.09 -17.01 -8.37
C ARG A 115 -4.92 -16.39 -9.09
N LEU A 116 -4.18 -15.54 -8.39
CA LEU A 116 -2.89 -15.09 -8.89
C LEU A 116 -1.94 -16.30 -8.98
N TYR A 117 -1.30 -16.44 -10.13
CA TYR A 117 -0.24 -17.41 -10.35
C TYR A 117 1.10 -16.70 -10.21
N ILE A 118 1.95 -17.23 -9.33
CA ILE A 118 3.24 -16.66 -9.00
C ILE A 118 4.32 -17.65 -9.42
N CYS A 119 5.36 -17.15 -10.08
CA CYS A 119 6.57 -17.88 -10.37
C CYS A 119 7.77 -17.07 -9.89
N ILE A 120 8.62 -17.71 -9.11
CA ILE A 120 9.89 -17.16 -8.66
C ILE A 120 10.97 -18.11 -9.15
N ALA A 121 12.01 -17.57 -9.77
CA ALA A 121 13.18 -18.34 -10.14
C ALA A 121 14.45 -17.59 -9.76
N ALA A 122 15.49 -18.33 -9.47
CA ALA A 122 16.80 -17.78 -9.17
C ALA A 122 17.89 -18.67 -9.76
N GLU A 123 18.96 -18.02 -10.22
CA GLU A 123 20.22 -18.68 -10.50
C GLU A 123 21.30 -18.11 -9.57
N THR A 124 21.93 -19.01 -8.84
CA THR A 124 22.94 -18.66 -7.83
C THR A 124 24.21 -19.45 -8.08
N TYR A 125 25.35 -18.84 -7.76
CA TYR A 125 26.67 -19.41 -7.98
C TYR A 125 27.53 -19.30 -6.72
N LYS A 126 28.09 -20.44 -6.32
CA LYS A 126 29.18 -20.54 -5.36
C LYS A 126 30.12 -21.61 -5.83
N HIS A 127 31.36 -21.24 -6.18
CA HIS A 127 32.33 -22.17 -6.76
C HIS A 127 32.34 -23.54 -6.02
N PRO A 128 32.21 -24.67 -6.73
CA PRO A 128 32.12 -24.80 -8.19
C PRO A 128 30.67 -24.88 -8.74
N HIS A 129 29.66 -24.63 -7.91
CA HIS A 129 28.26 -24.90 -8.20
C HIS A 129 27.51 -23.67 -8.73
N THR A 130 26.84 -23.83 -9.86
CA THR A 130 25.74 -22.95 -10.30
C THR A 130 24.44 -23.73 -10.15
N VAL A 131 23.45 -23.16 -9.48
CA VAL A 131 22.16 -23.82 -9.22
C VAL A 131 21.03 -22.90 -9.69
N ILE A 132 20.16 -23.45 -10.53
CA ILE A 132 18.88 -22.83 -10.90
C ILE A 132 17.80 -23.46 -10.03
N SER A 133 16.98 -22.64 -9.41
CA SER A 133 15.85 -23.05 -8.58
C SER A 133 14.62 -22.25 -8.97
N SER A 134 13.44 -22.88 -8.98
CA SER A 134 12.19 -22.18 -9.25
C SER A 134 11.02 -22.79 -8.50
N ASN A 135 10.10 -21.93 -8.08
CA ASN A 135 8.84 -22.28 -7.45
C ASN A 135 7.71 -21.59 -8.21
N SER A 136 6.63 -22.33 -8.40
CA SER A 136 5.39 -21.81 -8.95
C SER A 136 4.22 -22.22 -8.09
N LEU A 137 3.31 -21.29 -7.83
CA LEU A 137 2.17 -21.53 -6.95
C LEU A 137 0.99 -20.60 -7.28
N TYR A 138 -0.21 -21.03 -6.89
CA TYR A 138 -1.39 -20.18 -6.89
C TYR A 138 -1.57 -19.57 -5.50
N ALA A 139 -1.76 -18.25 -5.46
CA ALA A 139 -1.97 -17.50 -4.24
C ALA A 139 -3.27 -16.68 -4.33
N THR A 140 -3.26 -15.42 -3.87
CA THR A 140 -4.39 -14.47 -3.76
C THR A 140 -5.61 -14.89 -4.57
N TYR A 141 -6.70 -15.19 -3.86
CA TYR A 141 -7.97 -15.51 -4.46
C TYR A 141 -8.65 -14.25 -4.96
N VAL A 142 -8.88 -14.17 -6.27
CA VAL A 142 -9.61 -13.06 -6.87
C VAL A 142 -11.08 -13.44 -6.94
N ARG A 143 -11.97 -12.60 -6.40
CA ARG A 143 -13.43 -12.75 -6.52
C ARG A 143 -14.16 -11.42 -6.47
N GLU A 144 -15.37 -11.40 -7.01
CA GLU A 144 -16.27 -10.26 -6.85
C GLU A 144 -16.64 -10.03 -5.37
N ARG A 145 -16.85 -8.76 -5.03
CA ARG A 145 -17.47 -8.38 -3.76
C ARG A 145 -18.93 -8.80 -3.75
N THR A 146 -19.38 -9.33 -2.64
CA THR A 146 -20.80 -9.62 -2.41
C THR A 146 -21.58 -8.33 -2.14
N TYR A 147 -22.90 -8.39 -2.32
CA TYR A 147 -23.77 -7.26 -1.98
C TYR A 147 -23.64 -6.84 -0.51
N ASP A 148 -23.56 -7.81 0.40
CA ASP A 148 -23.45 -7.53 1.84
C ASP A 148 -22.12 -6.88 2.20
N GLU A 149 -21.02 -7.26 1.54
CA GLU A 149 -19.72 -6.59 1.71
C GLU A 149 -19.79 -5.15 1.21
N LEU A 150 -20.33 -4.94 0.00
CA LEU A 150 -20.47 -3.60 -0.56
C LEU A 150 -21.41 -2.71 0.28
N LEU A 151 -22.46 -3.28 0.86
CA LEU A 151 -23.38 -2.56 1.74
C LEU A 151 -22.69 -2.15 3.04
N ARG A 152 -21.87 -3.03 3.64
CA ARG A 152 -21.07 -2.68 4.83
C ARG A 152 -20.07 -1.56 4.54
N ASP A 153 -19.37 -1.64 3.41
CA ASP A 153 -18.42 -0.61 2.98
C ASP A 153 -19.12 0.74 2.78
N TYR A 154 -20.31 0.72 2.16
CA TYR A 154 -21.15 1.91 2.01
C TYR A 154 -21.59 2.49 3.35
N ASP A 155 -22.08 1.66 4.27
CA ASP A 155 -22.54 2.11 5.60
C ASP A 155 -21.38 2.68 6.43
N ALA A 156 -20.19 2.09 6.35
CA ALA A 156 -18.97 2.61 6.99
C ALA A 156 -18.58 3.97 6.41
N LEU A 157 -18.52 4.09 5.08
CA LEU A 157 -18.22 5.34 4.41
C LEU A 157 -19.23 6.45 4.75
N ARG A 158 -20.50 6.09 4.87
CA ARG A 158 -21.55 7.02 5.28
C ARG A 158 -21.34 7.51 6.71
N ALA A 159 -20.99 6.63 7.64
CA ALA A 159 -20.69 7.01 9.02
C ALA A 159 -19.47 7.95 9.11
N ASP A 160 -18.42 7.68 8.34
CA ASP A 160 -17.25 8.54 8.26
C ASP A 160 -17.58 9.92 7.68
N TYR A 161 -18.41 9.97 6.64
CA TYR A 161 -18.91 11.23 6.08
C TYR A 161 -19.71 12.04 7.11
N ASP A 162 -20.60 11.39 7.85
CA ASP A 162 -21.39 12.05 8.91
C ASP A 162 -20.47 12.59 10.02
N ARG A 163 -19.42 11.84 10.38
CA ARG A 163 -18.39 12.30 11.32
C ARG A 163 -17.64 13.53 10.80
N LEU A 164 -17.24 13.50 9.52
CA LEU A 164 -16.53 14.61 8.89
C LEU A 164 -17.38 15.89 8.87
N ILE A 165 -18.69 15.78 8.64
CA ILE A 165 -19.63 16.90 8.76
C ILE A 165 -19.61 17.47 10.17
N SER A 166 -19.72 16.61 11.19
CA SER A 166 -19.71 17.05 12.59
C SER A 166 -18.40 17.76 12.96
N ASP A 167 -17.25 17.21 12.53
CA ASP A 167 -15.93 17.82 12.77
C ASP A 167 -15.82 19.18 12.07
N TYR A 168 -16.33 19.28 10.83
CA TYR A 168 -16.37 20.54 10.09
C TYR A 168 -17.24 21.59 10.81
N ASP A 169 -18.41 21.23 11.31
CA ASP A 169 -19.31 22.15 12.02
C ASP A 169 -18.71 22.64 13.35
N SER A 170 -18.01 21.76 14.07
CA SER A 170 -17.24 22.13 15.26
C SER A 170 -16.13 23.13 14.91
N LEU A 171 -15.33 22.83 13.88
CA LEU A 171 -14.24 23.70 13.45
C LEU A 171 -14.77 25.07 12.97
N ARG A 172 -15.92 25.08 12.29
CA ARG A 172 -16.60 26.30 11.86
C ARG A 172 -17.01 27.15 13.06
N THR A 173 -17.48 26.53 14.14
CA THR A 173 -17.86 27.22 15.37
C THR A 173 -16.64 27.84 16.06
N ASP A 174 -15.56 27.07 16.21
CA ASP A 174 -14.29 27.55 16.78
C ASP A 174 -13.72 28.73 15.97
N TYR A 175 -13.79 28.66 14.65
CA TYR A 175 -13.36 29.76 13.77
C TYR A 175 -14.18 31.04 14.02
N ILE A 176 -15.50 30.93 14.16
CA ILE A 176 -16.37 32.08 14.43
C ILE A 176 -16.02 32.71 15.78
N GLU A 177 -15.81 31.89 16.82
CA GLU A 177 -15.40 32.38 18.14
C GLU A 177 -14.04 33.08 18.10
N LEU A 178 -13.05 32.47 17.46
CA LEU A 178 -11.71 33.02 17.33
C LEU A 178 -11.73 34.34 16.55
N ASN A 179 -12.48 34.40 15.46
CA ASN A 179 -12.64 35.62 14.66
C ASN A 179 -13.30 36.74 15.49
N SER A 180 -14.27 36.40 16.34
CA SER A 180 -14.92 37.36 17.24
C SER A 180 -13.94 37.91 18.28
N LYS A 181 -13.14 37.03 18.91
CA LYS A 181 -12.07 37.44 19.85
C LYS A 181 -11.02 38.33 19.17
N TYR A 182 -10.64 38.01 17.95
CA TYR A 182 -9.70 38.80 17.16
C TYR A 182 -10.23 40.22 16.86
N GLU A 183 -11.48 40.36 16.40
CA GLU A 183 -12.05 41.69 16.14
C GLU A 183 -12.23 42.50 17.43
N SER A 184 -12.54 41.86 18.56
CA SER A 184 -12.56 42.53 19.88
C SER A 184 -11.17 43.07 20.25
N LEU A 185 -10.13 42.25 20.17
CA LEU A 185 -8.76 42.65 20.50
C LEU A 185 -8.26 43.80 19.61
N LYS A 186 -8.64 43.77 18.34
CA LYS A 186 -8.33 44.82 17.37
C LYS A 186 -9.04 46.14 17.69
N ALA A 187 -10.26 46.08 18.22
CA ALA A 187 -10.97 47.26 18.70
C ALA A 187 -10.29 47.86 19.94
N ASP A 188 -9.95 47.02 20.93
CA ASP A 188 -9.24 47.44 22.15
C ASP A 188 -7.88 48.08 21.82
N TYR A 189 -7.13 47.49 20.87
CA TYR A 189 -5.86 48.03 20.40
C TYR A 189 -6.01 49.40 19.72
N ARG A 190 -7.08 49.61 18.94
CA ARG A 190 -7.39 50.92 18.33
C ARG A 190 -7.69 51.97 19.40
N GLU A 191 -8.43 51.61 20.44
CA GLU A 191 -8.73 52.52 21.54
C GLU A 191 -7.45 52.93 22.29
N LEU A 192 -6.54 51.97 22.50
CA LEU A 192 -5.25 52.22 23.17
C LEU A 192 -4.36 53.21 22.41
N ILE A 193 -4.32 53.15 21.07
CA ILE A 193 -3.51 54.06 20.24
C ILE A 193 -4.11 55.47 20.16
N LEU A 194 -5.42 55.59 20.32
CA LEU A 194 -6.12 56.87 20.25
C LEU A 194 -6.13 57.64 21.58
N LYS A 195 -5.64 57.01 22.67
CA LYS A 195 -5.35 57.66 23.97
C LYS A 195 -3.93 58.19 24.00
#